data_AF-A0A925J1I3-F1
#
_entry.id   AF-A0A925J1I3-F1
#
_cell.length_a   1.000
_cell.length_b   1.000
_cell.length_c   1.000
_cell.angle_alpha   90.00
_cell.angle_beta   90.00
_cell.angle_gamma   90.00
#
_symmetry.space_group_name_H-M   'P 1'
#
loop_
_entity.id
_entity.type
_entity.pdbx_description
1 polymer ?
#
loop_
_entity_poly.entity_id
_entity_poly.type
_entity_poly.pdbx_seq_one_letter_code
_entity_poly.pdbx_strand_id
1 'polypeptide(L)'
;AQFGANAPLTYRRNSQWADAFNWRYNESFVQHPAPFNVEIRPTYAAGIRRGICPLPQTPLSATEPALLRPISGVDSTLRMSVATNTLVIPEPNAIRRFEQFDFTSEEGEGNQFVVLKSDRNTYLVGTWQGRNTWQNVLRTGRFYGRGFHGSALSGTLRPGTYRVGVLILANGQTTLRFSSQTLPVSGVGL
;
A
#
# COMPACT_ATOMS: atom_id res chain seq x y z
N ALA A 1 7.85 5.59 -8.45
CA ALA A 1 7.34 6.52 -9.49
C ALA A 1 6.64 7.69 -8.81
N GLN A 2 6.95 8.95 -9.18
CA GLN A 2 6.20 10.13 -8.72
C GLN A 2 4.83 10.12 -9.40
N PHE A 3 3.79 9.77 -8.66
CA PHE A 3 2.43 9.79 -9.19
C PHE A 3 1.90 11.23 -9.21
N GLY A 4 2.22 11.96 -10.29
CA GLY A 4 1.75 13.31 -10.54
C GLY A 4 0.23 13.41 -10.81
N ALA A 5 -0.19 14.56 -11.36
CA ALA A 5 -1.57 14.92 -11.67
C ALA A 5 -2.35 13.90 -12.55
N ASN A 6 -1.67 12.88 -13.11
CA ASN A 6 -2.22 11.90 -14.05
C ASN A 6 -2.40 10.47 -13.49
N ALA A 7 -2.22 10.26 -12.18
CA ALA A 7 -2.47 8.93 -11.59
C ALA A 7 -3.96 8.53 -11.71
N PRO A 8 -4.28 7.26 -12.04
CA PRO A 8 -5.68 6.82 -12.16
C PRO A 8 -6.49 7.14 -10.89
N LEU A 9 -7.73 7.58 -11.03
CA LEU A 9 -8.61 7.91 -9.89
C LEU A 9 -8.73 6.75 -8.89
N THR A 10 -8.82 5.52 -9.39
CA THR A 10 -8.83 4.30 -8.57
C THR A 10 -7.60 4.19 -7.66
N TYR A 11 -6.41 4.49 -8.19
CA TYR A 11 -5.17 4.45 -7.41
C TYR A 11 -5.21 5.50 -6.30
N ARG A 12 -5.56 6.76 -6.62
CA ARG A 12 -5.62 7.83 -5.62
C ARG A 12 -6.58 7.51 -4.48
N ARG A 13 -7.76 6.99 -4.82
CA ARG A 13 -8.74 6.54 -3.82
C ARG A 13 -8.18 5.40 -2.97
N ASN A 14 -7.59 4.37 -3.59
CA ASN A 14 -7.01 3.25 -2.84
C ASN A 14 -5.85 3.70 -1.94
N SER A 15 -4.98 4.61 -2.42
CA SER A 15 -3.94 5.23 -1.60
C SER A 15 -4.52 5.98 -0.40
N GLN A 16 -5.53 6.83 -0.59
CA GLN A 16 -6.17 7.56 0.50
C GLN A 16 -6.81 6.63 1.54
N TRP A 17 -7.42 5.53 1.10
CA TRP A 17 -7.99 4.54 2.01
C TRP A 17 -6.89 3.79 2.79
N ALA A 18 -5.81 3.41 2.12
CA ALA A 18 -4.65 2.80 2.75
C ALA A 18 -3.99 3.74 3.75
N ASP A 19 -3.83 5.01 3.41
CA ASP A 19 -3.25 6.04 4.28
C ASP A 19 -4.11 6.30 5.52
N ALA A 20 -5.43 6.33 5.39
CA ALA A 20 -6.33 6.45 6.53
C ALA A 20 -6.19 5.27 7.50
N PHE A 21 -6.10 4.05 6.97
CA PHE A 21 -5.84 2.84 7.78
C PHE A 21 -4.45 2.88 8.42
N ASN A 22 -3.42 3.16 7.64
CA ASN A 22 -2.03 3.19 8.12
C ASN A 22 -1.84 4.25 9.20
N TRP A 23 -2.46 5.42 9.04
CA TRP A 23 -2.44 6.46 10.04
C TRP A 23 -3.13 6.00 11.33
N ARG A 24 -4.33 5.41 11.23
CA ARG A 24 -5.11 4.93 12.38
C ARG A 24 -4.35 3.92 13.25
N TYR A 25 -3.55 3.05 12.65
CA TYR A 25 -2.89 1.95 13.36
C TYR A 25 -1.36 2.08 13.51
N ASN A 26 -0.71 2.94 12.71
CA ASN A 26 0.75 3.07 12.70
C ASN A 26 1.24 4.52 12.72
N GLU A 27 0.36 5.52 12.63
CA GLU A 27 0.70 6.96 12.55
C GLU A 27 1.75 7.27 11.47
N SER A 28 1.55 6.67 10.29
CA SER A 28 2.48 6.79 9.16
C SER A 28 1.77 6.70 7.81
N PHE A 29 2.34 7.34 6.81
CA PHE A 29 2.00 7.26 5.39
C PHE A 29 3.11 6.54 4.64
N VAL A 30 2.83 5.34 4.13
CA VAL A 30 3.85 4.43 3.56
C VAL A 30 4.33 4.84 2.17
N GLN A 31 3.62 5.75 1.51
CA GLN A 31 3.98 6.30 0.21
C GLN A 31 4.87 7.54 0.32
N HIS A 32 5.07 8.06 1.54
CA HIS A 32 5.85 9.26 1.80
C HIS A 32 7.16 8.93 2.53
N PRO A 33 8.25 9.67 2.30
CA PRO A 33 9.51 9.43 3.01
C PRO A 33 9.38 9.50 4.54
N ALA A 34 10.30 8.84 5.26
CA ALA A 34 10.33 8.87 6.72
C ALA A 34 10.42 10.30 7.30
N PRO A 35 11.23 11.23 6.75
CA PRO A 35 11.28 12.61 7.24
C PRO A 35 9.92 13.33 7.18
N PHE A 36 9.17 13.14 6.09
CA PHE A 36 7.82 13.72 5.97
C PHE A 36 6.91 13.24 7.10
N ASN A 37 6.96 11.94 7.43
CA ASN A 37 6.16 11.37 8.51
C ASN A 37 6.55 11.95 9.88
N VAL A 38 7.84 12.18 10.12
CA VAL A 38 8.32 12.82 11.37
C VAL A 38 7.80 14.25 11.48
N GLU A 39 7.90 15.02 10.40
CA GLU A 39 7.50 16.44 10.38
C GLU A 39 5.99 16.63 10.48
N ILE A 40 5.21 15.84 9.74
CA ILE A 40 3.75 16.03 9.69
C ILE A 40 3.04 15.47 10.92
N ARG A 41 3.65 14.49 11.61
CA ARG A 41 2.93 13.70 12.62
C ARG A 41 2.34 14.53 13.76
N PRO A 42 3.08 15.44 14.41
CA PRO A 42 2.54 16.24 15.50
C PRO A 42 1.33 17.09 15.06
N THR A 43 1.45 17.75 13.91
CA THR A 43 0.42 18.65 13.36
C THR A 43 -0.82 17.88 12.93
N TYR A 44 -0.64 16.76 12.21
CA TYR A 44 -1.77 15.97 11.71
C TYR A 44 -2.51 15.26 12.85
N ALA A 45 -1.80 14.72 13.84
CA ALA A 45 -2.41 14.14 15.04
C ALA A 45 -3.21 15.19 15.84
N ALA A 46 -2.70 16.42 15.95
CA ALA A 46 -3.44 17.51 16.58
C ALA A 46 -4.69 17.89 15.78
N GLY A 47 -4.61 17.94 14.45
CA GLY A 47 -5.75 18.19 13.56
C GLY A 47 -6.85 17.14 13.69
N ILE A 48 -6.49 15.86 13.77
CA ILE A 48 -7.45 14.77 13.99
C ILE A 48 -8.11 14.89 15.36
N ARG A 49 -7.34 15.08 16.45
CA ARG A 49 -7.90 15.20 17.81
C ARG A 49 -8.86 16.38 17.95
N ARG A 50 -8.62 17.46 17.20
CA ARG A 50 -9.48 18.65 17.16
C ARG A 50 -10.65 18.54 16.19
N GLY A 51 -10.78 17.43 15.44
CA GLY A 51 -11.82 17.24 14.44
C GLY A 51 -11.65 18.07 13.15
N ILE A 52 -10.50 18.73 12.97
CA ILE A 52 -10.20 19.58 11.80
C ILE A 52 -9.88 18.70 10.57
N CYS A 53 -9.18 17.59 10.80
CA CYS A 53 -8.77 16.65 9.76
C CYS A 53 -9.32 15.25 10.07
N PRO A 54 -10.65 15.02 10.02
CA PRO A 54 -11.20 13.71 10.34
C PRO A 54 -10.68 12.66 9.35
N LEU A 55 -10.32 11.47 9.87
CA LEU A 55 -9.98 10.34 9.00
C LEU A 55 -11.25 9.89 8.26
N PRO A 56 -11.18 9.66 6.94
CA PRO A 56 -12.35 9.24 6.18
C PRO A 56 -12.85 7.88 6.68
N GLN A 57 -14.17 7.71 6.69
CA GLN A 57 -14.75 6.38 6.71
C GLN A 57 -14.54 5.75 5.34
N THR A 58 -14.06 4.51 5.31
CA THR A 58 -13.75 3.82 4.06
C THR A 58 -14.45 2.46 4.04
N PRO A 59 -14.66 1.85 2.87
CA PRO A 59 -15.14 0.48 2.79
C PRO A 59 -14.23 -0.54 3.48
N LEU A 60 -12.99 -0.16 3.83
CA LEU A 60 -12.08 -1.02 4.59
C LEU A 60 -12.53 -1.22 6.04
N SER A 61 -13.38 -0.36 6.62
CA SER A 61 -13.82 -0.49 8.02
C SER A 61 -14.40 -1.87 8.34
N ALA A 62 -15.15 -2.47 7.40
CA ALA A 62 -15.70 -3.82 7.55
C ALA A 62 -14.62 -4.93 7.54
N THR A 63 -13.44 -4.63 7.01
CA THR A 63 -12.32 -5.55 6.81
C THR A 63 -11.23 -5.42 7.88
N GLU A 64 -11.23 -4.33 8.65
CA GLU A 64 -10.25 -4.06 9.70
C GLU A 64 -10.12 -5.21 10.70
N PRO A 65 -11.20 -5.85 11.20
CA PRO A 65 -11.06 -6.98 12.12
C PRO A 65 -10.25 -8.14 11.53
N ALA A 66 -10.38 -8.41 10.23
CA ALA A 66 -9.62 -9.46 9.56
C ALA A 66 -8.16 -9.04 9.35
N LEU A 67 -7.91 -7.77 9.01
CA LEU A 67 -6.55 -7.22 8.84
C LEU A 67 -5.76 -7.20 10.15
N LEU A 68 -6.43 -6.98 11.28
CA LEU A 68 -5.78 -6.85 12.58
C LEU A 68 -5.51 -8.20 13.25
N ARG A 69 -6.26 -9.25 12.91
CA ARG A 69 -6.02 -10.61 13.43
C ARG A 69 -4.65 -11.17 13.00
N PRO A 70 -4.08 -12.12 13.76
CA PRO A 70 -2.92 -12.89 13.33
C PRO A 70 -3.18 -13.64 12.02
N ILE A 71 -2.11 -13.90 11.27
CA ILE A 71 -2.20 -14.66 10.02
C ILE A 71 -2.59 -16.10 10.34
N SER A 72 -3.77 -16.53 9.88
CA SER A 72 -4.30 -17.89 10.11
C SER A 72 -3.84 -18.92 9.09
N GLY A 73 -3.25 -18.49 7.97
CA GLY A 73 -2.80 -19.38 6.92
C GLY A 73 -2.04 -18.66 5.81
N VAL A 74 -1.33 -19.44 5.00
CA VAL A 74 -0.62 -18.98 3.81
C VAL A 74 -1.22 -19.68 2.60
N ASP A 75 -1.54 -18.91 1.57
CA ASP A 75 -1.93 -19.40 0.26
C ASP A 75 -0.67 -19.56 -0.60
N SER A 76 -0.26 -20.81 -0.82
CA SER A 76 0.90 -21.15 -1.65
C SER A 76 0.64 -20.95 -3.15
N THR A 77 -0.61 -20.75 -3.55
CA THR A 77 -0.99 -20.46 -4.94
C THR A 77 -0.95 -18.97 -5.27
N LEU A 78 -0.98 -18.11 -4.25
CA LEU A 78 -0.95 -16.65 -4.41
C LEU A 78 0.41 -16.19 -4.95
N ARG A 79 0.43 -15.75 -6.21
CA ARG A 79 1.65 -15.27 -6.87
C ARG A 79 1.86 -13.78 -6.62
N MET A 80 2.80 -13.49 -5.73
CA MET A 80 3.29 -12.14 -5.41
C MET A 80 4.77 -12.04 -5.74
N SER A 81 5.16 -10.96 -6.42
CA SER A 81 6.56 -10.59 -6.61
C SER A 81 6.87 -9.31 -5.86
N VAL A 82 8.02 -9.26 -5.21
CA VAL A 82 8.52 -8.10 -4.49
C VAL A 82 9.91 -7.78 -5.02
N ALA A 83 10.08 -6.59 -5.57
CA ALA A 83 11.38 -6.05 -5.96
C ALA A 83 11.78 -4.96 -4.97
N THR A 84 13.06 -4.93 -4.61
CA THR A 84 13.63 -3.85 -3.81
C THR A 84 14.39 -2.92 -4.73
N ASN A 85 13.99 -1.65 -4.75
CA ASN A 85 14.57 -0.61 -5.59
C ASN A 85 15.03 0.56 -4.73
N THR A 86 15.88 1.41 -5.30
CA THR A 86 16.23 2.70 -4.69
C THR A 86 15.49 3.82 -5.40
N LEU A 87 14.57 4.48 -4.70
CA LEU A 87 13.97 5.72 -5.14
C LEU A 87 14.96 6.87 -4.91
N VAL A 88 15.30 7.57 -5.99
CA VAL A 88 16.17 8.74 -5.96
C VAL A 88 15.30 9.99 -6.12
N ILE A 89 15.32 10.87 -5.11
CA ILE A 89 14.62 12.15 -5.15
C ILE A 89 15.67 13.27 -5.25
N PRO A 90 15.73 13.99 -6.38
CA PRO A 90 16.57 15.18 -6.50
C PRO A 90 15.95 16.33 -5.70
N GLU A 91 16.75 16.93 -4.83
CA GLU A 91 16.44 18.16 -4.10
C GLU A 91 17.38 19.29 -4.59
N PRO A 92 17.01 20.57 -4.39
CA PRO A 92 17.78 21.70 -4.92
C PRO A 92 19.30 21.67 -4.64
N ASN A 93 19.73 21.07 -3.52
CA ASN A 93 21.13 20.98 -3.12
C ASN A 93 21.58 19.56 -2.71
N ALA A 94 20.76 18.52 -2.92
CA ALA A 94 21.05 17.17 -2.45
C ALA A 94 20.36 16.09 -3.27
N ILE A 95 20.85 14.85 -3.16
CA ILE A 95 20.16 13.67 -3.67
C ILE A 95 19.78 12.83 -2.47
N ARG A 96 18.48 12.63 -2.25
CA ARG A 96 17.99 11.68 -1.25
C ARG A 96 17.70 10.34 -1.91
N ARG A 97 18.11 9.27 -1.24
CA ARG A 97 17.87 7.88 -1.67
C ARG A 97 17.01 7.20 -0.62
N PHE A 98 15.93 6.57 -1.07
CA PHE A 98 15.02 5.81 -0.23
C PHE A 98 14.90 4.41 -0.79
N GLU A 99 14.98 3.40 0.06
CA GLU A 99 14.63 2.05 -0.35
C GLU A 99 13.10 1.95 -0.51
N GLN A 100 12.69 1.39 -1.65
CA GLN A 100 11.32 1.24 -2.08
C GLN A 100 11.07 -0.23 -2.39
N PHE A 101 9.98 -0.77 -1.84
CA PHE A 101 9.47 -2.07 -2.20
C PHE A 101 8.41 -1.93 -3.27
N ASP A 102 8.60 -2.59 -4.39
CA ASP A 102 7.67 -2.66 -5.51
C ASP A 102 7.01 -4.03 -5.54
N PHE A 103 5.69 -4.03 -5.45
CA PHE A 103 4.86 -5.22 -5.39
C PHE A 103 4.13 -5.42 -6.70
N THR A 104 4.14 -6.64 -7.22
CA THR A 104 3.37 -7.00 -8.41
C THR A 104 2.64 -8.33 -8.23
N SER A 105 1.46 -8.43 -8.82
CA SER A 105 0.69 -9.67 -8.94
C SER A 105 -0.11 -9.66 -10.23
N GLU A 106 -0.39 -10.84 -10.77
CA GLU A 106 -1.30 -11.04 -11.90
C GLU A 106 -2.74 -11.35 -11.44
N GLU A 107 -2.98 -11.33 -10.12
CA GLU A 107 -4.24 -11.75 -9.54
C GLU A 107 -5.24 -10.61 -9.34
N GLY A 108 -6.52 -10.97 -9.48
CA GLY A 108 -7.65 -10.11 -9.17
C GLY A 108 -7.97 -9.04 -10.21
N GLU A 109 -9.19 -8.51 -10.09
CA GLU A 109 -9.64 -7.25 -10.67
C GLU A 109 -10.28 -6.41 -9.53
N GLY A 110 -10.70 -5.18 -9.81
CA GLY A 110 -11.30 -4.28 -8.80
C GLY A 110 -10.34 -3.60 -7.81
N ASN A 111 -10.85 -3.31 -6.60
CA ASN A 111 -10.13 -2.54 -5.58
C ASN A 111 -9.20 -3.46 -4.81
N GLN A 112 -7.90 -3.19 -4.90
CA GLN A 112 -6.88 -4.08 -4.37
C GLN A 112 -5.89 -3.28 -3.53
N PHE A 113 -5.34 -3.97 -2.53
CA PHE A 113 -4.34 -3.44 -1.63
C PHE A 113 -3.30 -4.52 -1.39
N VAL A 114 -2.04 -4.13 -1.33
CA VAL A 114 -1.03 -4.98 -0.70
C VAL A 114 -1.17 -4.86 0.80
N VAL A 115 -1.12 -5.99 1.49
CA VAL A 115 -1.10 -6.06 2.94
C VAL A 115 0.30 -6.47 3.37
N LEU A 116 0.94 -5.65 4.20
CA LEU A 116 2.21 -5.99 4.86
C LEU A 116 1.89 -6.27 6.32
N LYS A 117 1.98 -7.53 6.73
CA LYS A 117 1.59 -7.97 8.07
C LYS A 117 2.79 -8.55 8.82
N SER A 118 3.11 -7.95 9.94
CA SER A 118 4.03 -8.49 10.95
C SER A 118 3.25 -8.91 12.20
N ASP A 119 3.94 -9.41 13.22
CA ASP A 119 3.32 -9.79 14.50
C ASP A 119 2.66 -8.59 15.21
N ARG A 120 3.16 -7.36 14.97
CA ARG A 120 2.72 -6.16 15.68
C ARG A 120 2.09 -5.09 14.80
N ASN A 121 2.49 -5.01 13.54
CA ASN A 121 2.09 -3.91 12.64
C ASN A 121 1.44 -4.46 11.37
N THR A 122 0.42 -3.76 10.90
CA THR A 122 -0.26 -4.04 9.63
C THR A 122 -0.25 -2.77 8.81
N TYR A 123 0.27 -2.86 7.60
CA TYR A 123 0.25 -1.75 6.65
C TYR A 123 -0.53 -2.15 5.40
N LEU A 124 -1.23 -1.18 4.82
CA LEU A 124 -1.85 -1.28 3.53
C LEU A 124 -1.08 -0.43 2.53
N VAL A 125 -0.91 -0.92 1.32
CA VAL A 125 -0.36 -0.16 0.20
C VAL A 125 -1.45 -0.08 -0.86
N GLY A 126 -1.81 1.15 -1.25
CA GLY A 126 -2.70 1.37 -2.39
C GLY A 126 -2.07 0.83 -3.66
N THR A 127 -2.85 0.12 -4.48
CA THR A 127 -2.38 -0.45 -5.74
C THR A 127 -3.06 0.19 -6.94
N TRP A 128 -2.42 0.10 -8.09
CA TRP A 128 -3.00 0.44 -9.38
C TRP A 128 -2.95 -0.76 -10.31
N GLN A 129 -4.00 -0.90 -11.13
CA GLN A 129 -4.05 -1.96 -12.13
C GLN A 129 -3.17 -1.62 -13.33
N GLY A 130 -2.59 -2.66 -13.92
CA GLY A 130 -1.96 -2.57 -15.24
C GLY A 130 -2.99 -2.22 -16.31
N ARG A 131 -2.58 -1.43 -17.30
CA ARG A 131 -3.39 -1.20 -18.50
C ARG A 131 -3.28 -2.41 -19.43
N ASN A 132 -4.39 -2.77 -20.08
CA ASN A 132 -4.33 -3.72 -21.17
C ASN A 132 -3.63 -3.11 -22.39
N THR A 133 -3.05 -3.96 -23.22
CA THR A 133 -2.58 -3.56 -24.55
C THR A 133 -3.78 -3.15 -25.41
N TRP A 134 -3.61 -2.18 -26.32
CA TRP A 134 -4.69 -1.73 -27.21
C TRP A 134 -5.34 -2.87 -27.99
N GLN A 135 -4.56 -3.87 -28.41
CA GLN A 135 -5.08 -5.08 -29.04
C GLN A 135 -6.07 -5.83 -28.13
N ASN A 136 -5.75 -6.00 -26.85
CA ASN A 136 -6.66 -6.62 -25.89
C ASN A 136 -7.85 -5.73 -25.55
N VAL A 137 -7.68 -4.41 -25.51
CA VAL A 137 -8.80 -3.46 -25.32
C VAL A 137 -9.79 -3.59 -26.47
N LEU A 138 -9.33 -3.57 -27.72
CA LEU A 138 -10.21 -3.71 -28.90
C LEU A 138 -10.92 -5.08 -28.94
N ARG A 139 -10.24 -6.14 -28.50
CA ARG A 139 -10.83 -7.49 -28.47
C ARG A 139 -11.83 -7.72 -27.35
N THR A 140 -11.60 -7.14 -26.17
CA THR A 140 -12.35 -7.48 -24.94
C THR A 140 -13.21 -6.35 -24.41
N GLY A 141 -13.04 -5.13 -24.91
CA GLY A 141 -13.63 -3.90 -24.34
C GLY A 141 -13.05 -3.50 -22.98
N ARG A 142 -12.07 -4.23 -22.43
CA ARG A 142 -11.52 -3.99 -21.09
C ARG A 142 -10.27 -3.14 -21.15
N PHE A 143 -10.35 -1.90 -20.65
CA PHE A 143 -9.21 -0.98 -20.58
C PHE A 143 -8.13 -1.43 -19.55
N TYR A 144 -8.57 -1.98 -18.43
CA TYR A 144 -7.68 -2.50 -17.38
C TYR A 144 -7.54 -4.02 -17.48
N GLY A 145 -6.32 -4.49 -17.26
CA GLY A 145 -6.01 -5.91 -17.19
C GLY A 145 -6.18 -6.48 -15.78
N ARG A 146 -5.93 -7.78 -15.66
CA ARG A 146 -5.79 -8.44 -14.36
C ARG A 146 -4.47 -8.03 -13.69
N GLY A 147 -4.46 -8.11 -12.37
CA GLY A 147 -3.25 -7.85 -11.59
C GLY A 147 -3.05 -6.38 -11.23
N PHE A 148 -1.99 -6.13 -10.48
CA PHE A 148 -1.70 -4.83 -9.91
C PHE A 148 -0.22 -4.58 -9.68
N HIS A 149 0.07 -3.31 -9.47
CA HIS A 149 1.34 -2.81 -8.98
C HIS A 149 1.09 -1.94 -7.74
N GLY A 150 2.02 -1.98 -6.78
CA GLY A 150 2.00 -1.14 -5.58
C GLY A 150 3.42 -0.82 -5.16
N SER A 151 3.61 0.28 -4.42
CA SER A 151 4.94 0.65 -3.91
C SER A 151 4.85 1.24 -2.50
N ALA A 152 5.79 0.86 -1.63
CA ALA A 152 5.95 1.42 -0.29
C ALA A 152 7.42 1.75 0.01
N LEU A 153 7.66 2.80 0.78
CA LEU A 153 9.01 3.18 1.20
C LEU A 153 9.39 2.47 2.51
N SER A 154 10.50 1.73 2.50
CA SER A 154 10.90 0.86 3.62
C SER A 154 11.10 1.64 4.92
N GLY A 155 11.67 2.84 4.84
CA GLY A 155 11.97 3.70 5.99
C GLY A 155 10.74 4.19 6.78
N THR A 156 9.52 3.95 6.28
CA THR A 156 8.28 4.25 7.03
C THR A 156 7.74 3.06 7.81
N LEU A 157 8.16 1.85 7.44
CA LEU A 157 7.74 0.62 8.07
C LEU A 157 8.55 0.42 9.34
N ARG A 158 7.89 0.05 10.43
CA ARG A 158 8.61 -0.32 11.66
C ARG A 158 9.48 -1.56 11.40
N PRO A 159 10.63 -1.70 12.09
CA PRO A 159 11.49 -2.87 11.91
C PRO A 159 10.75 -4.18 12.16
N GLY A 160 10.99 -5.20 11.34
CA GLY A 160 10.35 -6.51 11.48
C GLY A 160 10.32 -7.31 10.18
N THR A 161 9.84 -8.54 10.27
CA THR A 161 9.58 -9.38 9.09
C THR A 161 8.10 -9.31 8.75
N TYR A 162 7.79 -8.84 7.54
CA TYR A 162 6.42 -8.69 7.07
C TYR A 162 6.08 -9.80 6.09
N ARG A 163 4.98 -10.51 6.32
CA ARG A 163 4.38 -11.35 5.29
C ARG A 163 3.55 -10.49 4.34
N VAL A 164 3.70 -10.76 3.04
CA VAL A 164 3.02 -10.02 1.98
C VAL A 164 1.72 -10.72 1.61
N GLY A 165 0.63 -9.98 1.61
CA GLY A 165 -0.70 -10.44 1.21
C GLY A 165 -1.41 -9.47 0.28
N VAL A 166 -2.59 -9.88 -0.15
CA VAL A 166 -3.49 -9.11 -1.00
C VAL A 166 -4.85 -9.04 -0.34
N LEU A 167 -5.39 -7.84 -0.27
CA LEU A 167 -6.79 -7.57 0.05
C LEU A 167 -7.50 -7.15 -1.22
N ILE A 168 -8.58 -7.86 -1.57
CA ILE A 168 -9.42 -7.54 -2.72
C ILE A 168 -10.83 -7.22 -2.21
N LEU A 169 -11.35 -6.06 -2.59
CA LEU A 169 -12.73 -5.65 -2.39
C LEU A 169 -13.44 -5.67 -3.75
N ALA A 170 -14.31 -6.67 -3.96
CA ALA A 170 -15.05 -6.84 -5.20
C ALA A 170 -16.47 -7.33 -4.89
N ASN A 171 -17.48 -6.74 -5.54
CA ASN A 171 -18.89 -7.16 -5.45
C ASN A 171 -19.42 -7.31 -4.01
N GLY A 172 -19.01 -6.41 -3.11
CA GLY A 172 -19.39 -6.47 -1.69
C GLY A 172 -18.69 -7.57 -0.88
N GLN A 173 -17.83 -8.38 -1.51
CA GLN A 173 -17.03 -9.39 -0.85
C GLN A 173 -15.61 -8.89 -0.60
N THR A 174 -15.05 -9.33 0.52
CA THR A 174 -13.66 -9.07 0.91
C THR A 174 -12.90 -10.38 0.88
N THR A 175 -11.82 -10.42 0.10
CA THR A 175 -10.89 -11.56 0.10
C THR A 175 -9.54 -11.09 0.59
N LEU A 176 -9.08 -11.66 1.71
CA LEU A 176 -7.75 -11.45 2.27
C LEU A 176 -6.96 -12.75 2.17
N ARG A 177 -5.82 -12.71 1.47
CA ARG A 177 -4.93 -13.87 1.31
C ARG A 177 -3.49 -13.45 1.53
N PHE A 178 -2.71 -14.30 2.18
CA PHE A 178 -1.29 -14.06 2.43
C PHE A 178 -0.46 -15.04 1.61
N SER A 179 0.57 -14.53 0.94
CA SER A 179 1.52 -15.34 0.19
C SER A 179 2.61 -15.89 1.11
N SER A 180 3.41 -16.83 0.59
CA SER A 180 4.63 -17.29 1.29
C SER A 180 5.74 -16.24 1.32
N GLN A 181 5.63 -15.16 0.54
CA GLN A 181 6.63 -14.10 0.48
C GLN A 181 6.72 -13.34 1.80
N THR A 182 7.96 -13.16 2.25
CA THR A 182 8.30 -12.36 3.44
C THR A 182 9.28 -11.27 3.07
N LEU A 183 9.14 -10.14 3.73
CA LEU A 183 9.89 -8.92 3.50
C LEU A 183 10.55 -8.50 4.81
N PRO A 184 11.88 -8.67 4.95
CA PRO A 184 12.60 -8.14 6.09
C PRO A 184 12.73 -6.62 5.95
N VAL A 185 12.32 -5.90 7.00
CA VAL A 185 12.54 -4.46 7.12
C VAL A 185 13.53 -4.25 8.26
N SER A 186 14.74 -3.86 7.89
CA SER A 186 15.76 -3.41 8.83
C SER A 186 15.39 -2.01 9.32
N GLY A 187 15.48 -1.78 10.62
CA GLY A 187 15.29 -0.43 11.15
C GLY A 187 16.36 0.48 10.60
N VAL A 188 15.98 1.41 9.74
CA VAL A 188 16.86 2.53 9.41
C VAL A 188 16.77 3.48 10.59
N GLY A 189 17.85 3.55 11.37
CA GLY A 189 18.02 4.57 12.40
C GLY A 189 17.87 5.95 11.74
N LEU A 190 16.84 6.68 12.16
CA LEU A 190 16.86 8.13 12.10
C LEU A 190 17.69 8.64 13.26
#